data_AF-A0A251Y9G0-F1
#
_entry.id   AF-A0A251Y9G0-F1
#
_cell.length_a   1.000
_cell.length_b   1.000
_cell.length_c   1.000
_cell.angle_alpha   90.00
_cell.angle_beta   90.00
_cell.angle_gamma   90.00
#
_symmetry.space_group_name_H-M   'P 1'
#
loop_
_entity.id
_entity.type
_entity.pdbx_description
1 polymer ?
#
loop_
_entity_poly.entity_id
_entity_poly.type
_entity_poly.pdbx_seq_one_letter_code
_entity_poly.pdbx_strand_id
1 'polypeptide(L)'
;MTASESAITMHIGELAERTGLSHRTIRHYDETGLLPASGRTEGGFRLYTQADLDTLLLIRRMKPLGFSLEEMQELLRVVEGLAEADAPAAARADLRDALAAFIAEAERRRAKLVDQLAQADEFLGMLRRR
;
A
#
# COMPACT_ATOMS: atom_id res chain seq x y z
N MET A 1 21.03 26.17 -12.99
CA MET A 1 20.90 26.66 -11.61
C MET A 1 19.43 26.70 -11.27
N THR A 2 18.92 25.63 -10.66
CA THR A 2 17.62 25.57 -9.97
C THR A 2 17.86 24.72 -8.72
N ALA A 3 18.41 25.37 -7.69
CA ALA A 3 18.15 24.95 -6.33
C ALA A 3 16.69 25.30 -5.99
N SER A 4 16.10 24.54 -5.05
CA SER A 4 14.71 24.58 -4.58
C SER A 4 13.89 23.46 -5.24
N GLU A 5 13.58 22.37 -4.55
CA GLU A 5 13.05 22.28 -3.19
C GLU A 5 13.55 20.96 -2.57
N SER A 6 14.22 21.00 -1.41
CA SER A 6 14.59 19.77 -0.70
C SER A 6 13.34 19.14 -0.11
N ALA A 7 12.55 18.47 -0.94
CA ALA A 7 11.63 17.46 -0.47
C ALA A 7 12.46 16.49 0.39
N ILE A 8 11.99 16.18 1.60
CA ILE A 8 12.67 15.20 2.45
C ILE A 8 12.61 13.86 1.71
N THR A 9 13.73 13.48 1.11
CA THR A 9 13.88 12.23 0.36
C THR A 9 14.61 11.19 1.20
N MET A 10 14.11 9.97 1.17
CA MET A 10 14.61 8.81 1.88
C MET A 10 15.33 7.87 0.93
N HIS A 11 16.38 7.22 1.43
CA HIS A 11 16.94 6.05 0.76
C HIS A 11 16.12 4.80 1.06
N ILE A 12 16.34 3.73 0.28
CA ILE A 12 15.65 2.46 0.46
C ILE A 12 15.83 1.84 1.86
N GLY A 13 16.97 2.11 2.51
CA GLY A 13 17.25 1.66 3.87
C GLY A 13 16.29 2.26 4.88
N GLU A 14 16.23 3.59 4.92
CA GLU A 14 15.29 4.32 5.76
C GLU A 14 13.84 3.95 5.44
N LEU A 15 13.50 3.82 4.15
CA LEU A 15 12.15 3.43 3.75
C LEU A 15 11.79 2.02 4.23
N ALA A 16 12.72 1.07 4.18
CA ALA A 16 12.51 -0.28 4.71
C ALA A 16 12.30 -0.28 6.23
N GLU A 17 13.08 0.51 6.97
CA GLU A 17 12.91 0.66 8.42
C GLU A 17 11.54 1.23 8.77
N ARG A 18 11.14 2.33 8.09
CA ARG A 18 9.86 3.01 8.35
C ARG A 18 8.64 2.19 7.90
N THR A 19 8.76 1.46 6.80
CA THR A 19 7.66 0.62 6.29
C THR A 19 7.62 -0.77 6.91
N GLY A 20 8.72 -1.28 7.47
CA GLY A 20 8.89 -2.68 7.83
C GLY A 20 8.89 -3.64 6.64
N LEU A 21 8.99 -3.14 5.40
CA LEU A 21 9.12 -3.96 4.20
C LEU A 21 10.58 -4.28 3.92
N SER A 22 10.85 -5.46 3.37
CA SER A 22 12.21 -5.80 2.97
C SER A 22 12.68 -4.92 1.79
N HIS A 23 14.00 -4.68 1.69
CA HIS A 23 14.58 -4.05 0.49
C HIS A 23 14.18 -4.76 -0.80
N ARG A 24 14.05 -6.09 -0.77
CA ARG A 24 13.60 -6.90 -1.93
C ARG A 24 12.18 -6.53 -2.32
N THR A 25 11.28 -6.38 -1.36
CA THR A 25 9.88 -6.01 -1.62
C THR A 25 9.77 -4.61 -2.19
N ILE A 26 10.50 -3.64 -1.63
CA ILE A 26 10.48 -2.26 -2.14
C ILE A 26 11.07 -2.21 -3.56
N ARG A 27 12.19 -2.89 -3.83
CA ARG A 27 12.74 -2.99 -5.20
C ARG A 27 11.76 -3.65 -6.17
N HIS A 28 11.09 -4.72 -5.74
CA HIS A 28 10.09 -5.37 -6.57
C HIS A 28 8.96 -4.43 -6.95
N TYR A 29 8.48 -3.59 -6.03
CA TYR A 29 7.43 -2.61 -6.32
C TYR A 29 7.87 -1.49 -7.25
N ASP A 30 9.13 -1.05 -7.16
CA ASP A 30 9.71 -0.14 -8.14
C ASP A 30 9.83 -0.80 -9.52
N GLU A 31 10.31 -2.04 -9.59
CA GLU A 31 10.50 -2.78 -10.83
C GLU A 31 9.17 -3.15 -11.52
N THR A 32 8.11 -3.45 -10.76
CA THR A 32 6.78 -3.72 -11.32
C THR A 32 5.98 -2.45 -11.63
N GLY A 33 6.53 -1.27 -11.32
CA GLY A 33 5.86 0.01 -11.51
C GLY A 33 4.71 0.26 -10.53
N LEU A 34 4.55 -0.56 -9.48
CA LEU A 34 3.57 -0.28 -8.41
C LEU A 34 3.93 1.00 -7.65
N LEU A 35 5.22 1.20 -7.37
CA LEU A 35 5.73 2.37 -6.69
C LEU A 35 7.14 2.69 -7.24
N PRO A 36 7.23 3.37 -8.39
CA PRO A 36 8.51 3.78 -8.94
C PRO A 36 9.18 4.79 -8.00
N ALA A 37 10.51 4.74 -7.90
CA ALA A 37 11.24 5.72 -7.09
C ALA A 37 11.00 7.16 -7.60
N SER A 38 10.61 8.06 -6.69
CA SER A 38 10.37 9.48 -7.01
C SER A 38 11.61 10.20 -7.54
N GLY A 39 12.80 9.68 -7.29
CA GLY A 39 14.03 10.26 -7.82
C GLY A 39 15.24 9.36 -7.71
N ARG A 40 16.37 9.89 -8.16
CA ARG A 40 17.68 9.26 -8.00
C ARG A 40 18.73 10.29 -7.61
N THR A 41 19.68 9.88 -6.77
CA THR A 41 20.91 10.65 -6.52
C THR A 41 21.79 10.70 -7.76
N GLU A 42 22.79 11.59 -7.77
CA GLU A 42 23.82 11.64 -8.82
C GLU A 42 24.56 10.30 -9.00
N GLY A 43 24.75 9.55 -7.90
CA GLY A 43 25.33 8.19 -7.92
C GLY A 43 24.37 7.08 -8.35
N GLY A 44 23.13 7.41 -8.76
CA GLY A 44 22.14 6.45 -9.27
C GLY A 44 21.30 5.73 -8.20
N PHE A 45 21.50 6.01 -6.91
CA PHE A 45 20.69 5.46 -5.83
C PHE A 45 19.28 6.01 -5.84
N ARG A 46 18.30 5.14 -5.58
CA ARG A 46 16.87 5.49 -5.49
C ARG A 46 16.58 6.40 -4.31
N LEU A 47 15.72 7.38 -4.54
CA LEU A 47 15.18 8.31 -3.57
C LEU A 47 13.66 8.22 -3.56
N TYR A 48 13.10 8.27 -2.36
CA TYR A 48 11.67 8.16 -2.13
C TYR A 48 11.16 9.32 -1.30
N THR A 49 9.97 9.81 -1.59
CA THR A 49 9.35 10.93 -0.87
C THR A 49 8.52 10.44 0.34
N GLN A 50 8.04 11.38 1.15
CA GLN A 50 7.06 11.06 2.19
C GLN A 50 5.77 10.45 1.60
N ALA A 51 5.33 10.88 0.41
CA ALA A 51 4.18 10.32 -0.28
C ALA A 51 4.41 8.85 -0.70
N ASP A 52 5.62 8.50 -1.12
CA ASP A 52 6.00 7.12 -1.41
C ASP A 52 5.88 6.23 -0.17
N LEU A 53 6.32 6.73 0.99
CA LEU A 53 6.17 6.03 2.26
C LEU A 53 4.71 5.79 2.61
N ASP A 54 3.86 6.81 2.50
CA ASP A 54 2.43 6.69 2.82
C ASP A 54 1.74 5.67 1.90
N THR A 55 2.11 5.67 0.62
CA THR A 55 1.67 4.68 -0.36
C THR A 55 2.12 3.27 0.00
N LEU A 56 3.40 3.06 0.35
CA LEU A 56 3.90 1.76 0.79
C LEU A 56 3.23 1.26 2.07
N LEU A 57 2.90 2.15 3.01
CA LEU A 57 2.16 1.80 4.21
C LEU A 57 0.73 1.36 3.89
N LEU A 58 0.07 1.98 2.91
CA LEU A 58 -1.23 1.55 2.42
C LEU A 58 -1.14 0.15 1.79
N ILE A 59 -0.23 -0.06 0.83
CA ILE A 59 0.01 -1.37 0.19
C ILE A 59 0.28 -2.45 1.24
N ARG A 60 1.11 -2.15 2.25
CA ARG A 60 1.43 -3.08 3.34
C ARG A 60 0.18 -3.54 4.10
N ARG A 61 -0.78 -2.65 4.35
CA ARG A 61 -2.03 -2.98 5.07
C ARG A 61 -2.98 -3.86 4.26
N MET A 62 -2.86 -3.85 2.94
CA MET A 62 -3.68 -4.68 2.05
C MET A 62 -3.22 -6.14 2.02
N LYS A 63 -1.93 -6.41 2.25
CA LYS A 63 -1.37 -7.78 2.17
C LYS A 63 -2.04 -8.80 3.10
N PRO A 64 -2.24 -8.53 4.40
CA PRO A 64 -2.88 -9.51 5.29
C PRO A 64 -4.31 -9.86 4.88
N LEU A 65 -4.99 -8.93 4.20
CA LEU A 65 -6.33 -9.13 3.66
C LEU A 65 -6.31 -9.90 2.34
N GLY A 66 -5.14 -10.25 1.78
CA GLY A 66 -5.03 -11.07 0.58
C GLY A 66 -5.36 -10.34 -0.72
N PHE A 67 -5.23 -9.00 -0.76
CA PHE A 67 -5.33 -8.25 -2.02
C PHE A 67 -4.23 -8.62 -3.00
N SER A 68 -4.59 -8.70 -4.28
CA SER A 68 -3.64 -8.91 -5.38
C SER A 68 -2.87 -7.62 -5.69
N LEU A 69 -1.80 -7.73 -6.49
CA LEU A 69 -1.03 -6.57 -6.91
C LEU A 69 -1.89 -5.61 -7.76
N GLU A 70 -2.74 -6.17 -8.61
CA GLU A 70 -3.66 -5.44 -9.47
C GLU A 70 -4.73 -4.69 -8.65
N GLU A 71 -5.28 -5.33 -7.62
CA GLU A 71 -6.22 -4.68 -6.69
C GLU A 71 -5.54 -3.56 -5.89
N MET A 72 -4.27 -3.74 -5.49
CA MET A 72 -3.48 -2.68 -4.86
C MET A 72 -3.31 -1.50 -5.81
N GLN A 73 -2.91 -1.73 -7.07
CA GLN A 73 -2.78 -0.66 -8.07
C GLN A 73 -4.08 0.10 -8.28
N GLU A 74 -5.20 -0.62 -8.35
CA GLU A 74 -6.50 0.01 -8.53
C GLU A 74 -6.89 0.88 -7.33
N LEU A 75 -6.68 0.41 -6.09
CA LEU A 75 -6.96 1.25 -4.92
C LEU A 75 -6.08 2.51 -4.90
N LEU A 76 -4.81 2.40 -5.30
CA LEU A 76 -3.92 3.56 -5.39
C LEU A 76 -4.43 4.59 -6.39
N ARG A 77 -4.85 4.16 -7.58
CA ARG A 77 -5.49 5.04 -8.57
C ARG A 77 -6.73 5.72 -8.02
N VAL A 78 -7.56 4.98 -7.27
CA VAL A 78 -8.77 5.52 -6.64
C VAL A 78 -8.44 6.61 -5.63
N VAL A 79 -7.47 6.36 -4.74
CA VAL A 79 -7.06 7.32 -3.70
C VAL A 79 -6.39 8.55 -4.32
N GLU A 80 -5.53 8.36 -5.31
CA GLU A 80 -4.87 9.45 -6.04
C GLU A 80 -5.90 10.34 -6.76
N GLY A 81 -6.81 9.74 -7.53
CA GLY A 81 -7.85 10.49 -8.24
C GLY A 81 -8.82 11.23 -7.29
N LEU A 82 -9.04 10.73 -6.08
CA LEU A 82 -9.83 11.44 -5.06
C LEU A 82 -9.08 12.62 -4.44
N ALA A 83 -7.75 12.58 -4.42
CA ALA A 83 -6.91 13.69 -3.95
C ALA A 83 -6.79 14.82 -4.97
N GLU A 84 -7.07 14.56 -6.26
CA GLU A 84 -7.05 15.58 -7.30
C GLU A 84 -8.14 16.65 -7.10
N ALA A 85 -7.71 17.91 -6.93
CA ALA A 85 -8.57 19.05 -6.61
C ALA A 85 -9.44 19.55 -7.77
N ASP A 86 -9.16 19.14 -9.02
CA ASP A 86 -9.86 19.63 -10.22
C ASP A 86 -10.68 18.54 -10.96
N ALA A 87 -10.75 17.31 -10.43
CA ALA A 87 -11.49 16.23 -11.08
C ALA A 87 -13.00 16.54 -11.24
N PRO A 88 -13.65 16.23 -12.39
CA PRO A 88 -15.09 16.44 -12.57
C PRO A 88 -15.93 15.78 -11.47
N ALA A 89 -17.05 16.39 -11.09
CA ALA A 89 -17.92 15.87 -10.03
C ALA A 89 -18.41 14.42 -10.29
N ALA A 90 -18.69 14.08 -11.56
CA ALA A 90 -19.06 12.73 -11.97
C ALA A 90 -17.92 11.74 -11.76
N ALA A 91 -16.70 12.06 -12.23
CA ALA A 91 -15.52 11.21 -12.01
C ALA A 91 -15.25 11.00 -10.52
N ARG A 92 -15.41 12.04 -9.69
CA ARG A 92 -15.30 11.88 -8.23
C ARG A 92 -16.38 11.00 -7.62
N ALA A 93 -17.59 10.98 -8.17
CA ALA A 93 -18.63 10.07 -7.72
C ALA A 93 -18.24 8.62 -8.04
N ASP A 94 -17.79 8.35 -9.26
CA ASP A 94 -17.32 7.02 -9.69
C ASP A 94 -16.17 6.52 -8.80
N LEU A 95 -15.21 7.39 -8.48
CA LEU A 95 -14.10 7.06 -7.59
C LEU A 95 -14.55 6.80 -6.14
N ARG A 96 -15.56 7.53 -5.64
CA ARG A 96 -16.14 7.26 -4.31
C ARG A 96 -16.86 5.92 -4.27
N ASP A 97 -17.57 5.57 -5.34
CA ASP A 97 -18.24 4.27 -5.46
C ASP A 97 -17.21 3.13 -5.53
N ALA A 98 -16.12 3.32 -6.28
CA ALA A 98 -15.01 2.38 -6.31
C ALA A 98 -14.36 2.22 -4.92
N LEU A 99 -14.13 3.31 -4.19
CA LEU A 99 -13.62 3.27 -2.82
C LEU A 99 -14.58 2.53 -1.88
N ALA A 100 -15.88 2.78 -1.98
CA ALA A 100 -16.89 2.07 -1.19
C ALA A 100 -16.90 0.56 -1.48
N ALA A 101 -16.70 0.16 -2.74
CA ALA A 101 -16.55 -1.25 -3.11
C ALA A 101 -15.30 -1.89 -2.48
N PHE A 102 -14.17 -1.18 -2.45
CA PHE A 102 -12.96 -1.63 -1.76
C PHE A 102 -13.16 -1.78 -0.25
N ILE A 103 -13.87 -0.84 0.39
CA ILE A 103 -14.20 -0.93 1.82
C ILE A 103 -15.03 -2.18 2.08
N ALA A 104 -16.10 -2.41 1.31
CA ALA A 104 -16.96 -3.57 1.46
C ALA A 104 -16.19 -4.89 1.23
N GLU A 105 -15.26 -4.93 0.28
CA GLU A 105 -14.41 -6.10 0.05
C GLU A 105 -13.42 -6.32 1.20
N ALA A 106 -12.79 -5.26 1.72
CA ALA A 106 -11.92 -5.35 2.88
C ALA A 106 -12.67 -5.86 4.12
N GLU A 107 -13.92 -5.45 4.33
CA GLU A 107 -14.79 -5.97 5.39
C GLU A 107 -15.09 -7.47 5.21
N ARG A 108 -15.41 -7.92 4.00
CA ARG A 108 -15.61 -9.34 3.69
C ARG A 108 -14.36 -10.17 3.97
N ARG A 109 -13.20 -9.72 3.51
CA ARG A 109 -11.92 -10.43 3.73
C ARG A 109 -11.53 -10.43 5.22
N ARG A 110 -11.80 -9.34 5.93
CA ARG A 110 -11.63 -9.27 7.39
C ARG A 110 -12.52 -10.30 8.09
N ALA A 111 -13.80 -10.41 7.74
CA ALA A 111 -14.71 -11.39 8.34
C ALA A 111 -14.17 -12.82 8.15
N LYS A 112 -13.70 -13.15 6.96
CA LYS A 112 -13.07 -14.45 6.68
C LYS A 112 -11.82 -14.70 7.55
N LEU A 113 -10.97 -13.71 7.76
CA LEU A 113 -9.82 -13.85 8.65
C LEU A 113 -10.23 -14.09 10.10
N VAL A 114 -11.30 -13.45 10.57
CA VAL A 114 -11.86 -13.69 11.91
C VAL A 114 -12.34 -15.13 12.04
N ASP A 115 -13.04 -15.65 11.03
CA ASP A 115 -13.48 -17.06 11.03
C ASP A 115 -12.28 -18.03 11.04
N GLN A 116 -11.23 -17.74 10.28
CA GLN A 116 -10.01 -18.53 10.26
C GLN A 116 -9.27 -18.51 11.60
N LEU A 117 -9.25 -17.35 12.28
CA LEU A 117 -8.69 -17.23 13.62
C LEU A 117 -9.47 -18.11 14.62
N ALA A 118 -10.80 -18.06 14.58
CA ALA A 118 -11.64 -18.89 15.44
C ALA A 118 -11.37 -20.39 15.24
N GLN A 119 -11.25 -20.84 13.98
CA GLN A 119 -10.91 -22.23 13.67
C GLN A 119 -9.52 -22.63 14.19
N ALA A 120 -8.53 -21.73 14.08
CA ALA A 120 -7.19 -21.98 14.60
C ALA A 120 -7.20 -22.09 16.13
N ASP A 121 -7.95 -21.25 16.82
CA ASP A 121 -8.10 -21.29 18.28
C ASP A 121 -8.78 -22.57 18.75
N GLU A 122 -9.83 -23.03 18.06
CA GLU A 122 -10.49 -24.32 18.32
C GLU A 122 -9.52 -25.49 18.18
N PHE A 123 -8.72 -25.51 17.11
CA PHE A 123 -7.72 -26.53 16.86
C PHE A 123 -6.65 -26.56 17.97
N LEU A 124 -6.12 -25.40 18.36
CA LEU A 124 -5.17 -25.29 19.48
C LEU A 124 -5.79 -25.75 20.80
N GLY A 125 -7.06 -25.42 21.04
CA GLY A 125 -7.83 -25.90 22.19
C GLY A 125 -7.96 -27.41 22.22
N MET A 126 -8.20 -28.06 21.07
CA MET A 126 -8.22 -29.52 20.96
C MET A 126 -6.88 -30.13 21.33
N LEU A 127 -5.76 -29.59 20.82
CA LEU A 127 -4.43 -30.13 21.08
C LEU A 127 -4.03 -30.00 22.56
N ARG A 128 -4.37 -28.89 23.23
CA ARG A 128 -4.02 -28.66 24.65
C ARG A 128 -4.76 -29.55 25.64
N ARG A 129 -5.85 -30.20 25.23
CA ARG A 129 -6.64 -31.11 26.07
C ARG A 129 -6.13 -32.56 26.04
N ARG A 130 -5.15 -32.86 25.19
CA ARG A 130 -4.44 -34.15 25.17
C ARG A 130 -3.23 -34.09 26.08
#